data_AF-X1G3X6-F1
#
_entry.id   AF-X1G3X6-F1
#
_cell.length_a   1.000
_cell.length_b   1.000
_cell.length_c   1.000
_cell.angle_alpha   90.00
_cell.angle_beta   90.00
_cell.angle_gamma   90.00
#
_symmetry.space_group_name_H-M   'P 1'
#
loop_
_entity.id
_entity.type
_entity.pdbx_description
1 polymer ?
#
loop_
_entity_poly.entity_id
_entity_poly.type
_entity_poly.pdbx_seq_one_letter_code
_entity_poly.pdbx_strand_id
1 'polypeptide(L)'
;MLKIEKSSPDLETEVIYNGKCAHCGTCGAFCHHIAYDDVGLPQFEFECQETIGLCYNSCPRTDLPLGKIDEMLFGQKRADMALGFYKDIISVKTKKADSVLLGLIEAAFSEKMIDAMVLPKDATKIKEKMDKNK
;
A
#
# COMPACT_ATOMS: atom_id res chain seq x y z
N MET A 1 11.78 9.04 -16.27
CA MET A 1 12.29 8.97 -14.89
C MET A 1 13.72 8.49 -15.01
N LEU A 2 14.69 9.23 -14.48
CA LEU A 2 16.08 8.76 -14.52
C LEU A 2 16.17 7.59 -13.53
N LYS A 3 16.55 6.41 -14.01
CA LYS A 3 16.77 5.25 -13.14
C LYS A 3 18.00 5.53 -12.30
N ILE A 4 17.88 5.31 -10.99
CA ILE A 4 18.99 5.44 -10.04
C ILE A 4 19.84 4.18 -10.16
N GLU A 5 21.15 4.36 -10.31
CA GLU A 5 22.14 3.27 -10.34
C GLU A 5 22.36 2.72 -8.93
N LYS A 6 21.36 1.98 -8.48
CA LYS A 6 21.30 1.29 -7.20
C LYS A 6 20.53 -0.02 -7.37
N SER A 7 20.86 -0.98 -6.53
CA SER A 7 20.56 -2.40 -6.68
C SER A 7 19.97 -3.01 -5.39
N SER A 8 19.89 -4.33 -5.30
CA SER A 8 19.32 -4.98 -4.11
C SER A 8 20.08 -4.71 -2.81
N PRO A 9 21.43 -4.73 -2.74
CA PRO A 9 22.14 -4.45 -1.50
C PRO A 9 21.90 -3.03 -0.99
N ASP A 10 21.70 -2.07 -1.91
CA ASP A 10 21.31 -0.70 -1.57
C ASP A 10 19.92 -0.66 -0.93
N LEU A 11 18.96 -1.43 -1.48
CA LEU A 11 17.60 -1.51 -0.94
C LEU A 11 17.60 -2.15 0.45
N GLU A 12 18.37 -3.23 0.62
CA GLU A 12 18.57 -3.90 1.90
C GLU A 12 19.10 -2.92 2.94
N THR A 13 20.20 -2.26 2.64
CA THR A 13 20.88 -1.37 3.58
C THR A 13 20.07 -0.11 3.88
N GLU A 14 19.48 0.53 2.86
CA GLU A 14 18.86 1.85 3.04
C GLU A 14 17.42 1.79 3.54
N VAL A 15 16.70 0.72 3.20
CA VAL A 15 15.27 0.56 3.50
C VAL A 15 15.00 -0.58 4.47
N ILE A 16 15.42 -1.80 4.14
CA ILE A 16 14.98 -3.01 4.85
C ILE A 16 15.62 -3.05 6.24
N TYR A 17 16.96 -3.04 6.32
CA TYR A 17 17.71 -3.11 7.58
C TYR A 17 17.51 -1.87 8.47
N ASN A 18 17.12 -0.75 7.87
CA ASN A 18 16.75 0.48 8.60
C ASN A 18 15.28 0.50 9.06
N GLY A 19 14.53 -0.59 8.90
CA GLY A 19 13.13 -0.68 9.34
C GLY A 19 12.18 0.28 8.62
N LYS A 20 12.54 0.77 7.43
CA LYS A 20 11.72 1.70 6.64
C LYS A 20 10.74 1.00 5.70
N CYS A 21 10.82 -0.31 5.56
CA CYS A 21 9.96 -1.11 4.68
C CYS A 21 8.49 -0.90 5.02
N ALA A 22 7.65 -0.64 3.99
CA ALA A 22 6.22 -0.46 4.15
C ALA A 22 5.39 -1.71 3.82
N HIS A 23 6.05 -2.88 3.69
CA HIS A 23 5.41 -4.17 3.36
C HIS A 23 4.51 -4.13 2.09
N CYS A 24 4.85 -3.27 1.13
CA CYS A 24 4.02 -3.06 -0.07
C CYS A 24 4.09 -4.19 -1.11
N GLY A 25 5.06 -5.10 -1.01
CA GLY A 25 5.21 -6.23 -1.93
C GLY A 25 5.77 -5.89 -3.32
N THR A 26 6.01 -4.61 -3.65
CA THR A 26 6.41 -4.21 -5.00
C THR A 26 7.68 -4.92 -5.48
N CYS A 27 8.68 -5.08 -4.62
CA CYS A 27 9.93 -5.73 -5.00
C CYS A 27 9.75 -7.22 -5.34
N GLY A 28 8.92 -7.95 -4.60
CA GLY A 28 8.65 -9.37 -4.84
C GLY A 28 7.66 -9.63 -5.97
N ALA A 29 6.92 -8.60 -6.44
CA ALA A 29 5.96 -8.75 -7.53
C ALA A 29 6.62 -9.12 -8.88
N PHE A 30 7.91 -8.78 -9.07
CA PHE A 30 8.65 -9.05 -10.31
C PHE A 30 10.01 -9.72 -10.09
N CYS A 31 10.56 -9.70 -8.87
CA CYS A 31 11.88 -10.24 -8.60
C CYS A 31 11.77 -11.65 -8.01
N HIS A 32 12.27 -12.65 -8.74
CA HIS A 32 12.28 -14.04 -8.31
C HIS A 32 13.34 -14.36 -7.23
N HIS A 33 14.21 -13.40 -6.90
CA HIS A 33 15.22 -13.55 -5.84
C HIS A 33 14.70 -13.18 -4.45
N ILE A 34 13.46 -12.69 -4.35
CA ILE A 34 12.90 -12.17 -3.10
C ILE A 34 11.89 -13.16 -2.55
N ALA A 35 12.21 -13.70 -1.38
CA ALA A 35 11.24 -14.34 -0.51
C ALA A 35 10.78 -13.35 0.58
N TYR A 36 9.76 -13.73 1.34
CA TYR A 36 9.30 -12.98 2.50
C TYR A 36 9.38 -13.86 3.74
N ASP A 37 9.83 -13.29 4.84
CA ASP A 37 9.77 -13.97 6.13
C ASP A 37 8.34 -13.97 6.73
N ASP A 38 8.18 -14.57 7.91
CA ASP A 38 6.88 -14.72 8.58
C ASP A 38 6.21 -13.38 8.93
N VAL A 39 6.98 -12.29 9.01
CA VAL A 39 6.46 -10.93 9.26
C VAL A 39 6.31 -10.11 7.98
N GLY A 40 6.55 -10.74 6.82
CA GLY A 40 6.42 -10.11 5.51
C GLY A 40 7.54 -9.14 5.17
N LEU A 41 8.72 -9.24 5.80
CA LEU A 41 9.92 -8.53 5.37
C LEU A 41 10.59 -9.28 4.21
N PRO A 42 11.03 -8.56 3.16
CA PRO A 42 11.72 -9.18 2.03
C PRO A 42 13.10 -9.69 2.43
N GLN A 43 13.44 -10.90 1.98
CA GLN A 43 14.72 -11.58 2.14
C GLN A 43 15.27 -11.91 0.75
N PHE A 44 16.52 -11.56 0.47
CA PHE A 44 17.19 -11.87 -0.80
C PHE A 44 17.89 -13.23 -0.68
N GLU A 45 17.43 -14.22 -1.46
CA GLU A 45 17.95 -15.59 -1.36
C GLU A 45 19.28 -15.78 -2.10
N PHE A 46 19.54 -14.96 -3.12
CA PHE A 46 20.74 -15.02 -3.96
C PHE A 46 21.28 -13.62 -4.25
N GLU A 47 22.59 -13.55 -4.55
CA GLU A 47 23.25 -12.31 -4.92
C GLU A 47 22.71 -11.78 -6.27
N CYS A 48 22.24 -10.54 -6.27
CA CYS A 48 21.78 -9.86 -7.47
C CYS A 48 22.96 -9.18 -8.17
N GLN A 49 23.20 -9.54 -9.44
CA GLN A 49 24.26 -8.93 -10.26
C GLN A 49 23.81 -7.67 -11.02
N GLU A 50 22.55 -7.25 -10.84
CA GLU A 50 22.01 -6.04 -11.46
C GLU A 50 22.57 -4.79 -10.78
N THR A 51 23.12 -3.85 -11.56
CA THR A 51 23.54 -2.54 -11.04
C THR A 51 22.41 -1.51 -11.00
N ILE A 52 21.31 -1.77 -11.71
CA ILE A 52 20.08 -0.96 -11.72
C ILE A 52 18.90 -1.84 -11.33
N GLY A 53 18.73 -2.02 -10.02
CA GLY A 53 17.68 -2.84 -9.45
C GLY A 53 16.30 -2.21 -9.59
N LEU A 54 15.38 -2.93 -10.24
CA LEU A 54 13.96 -2.57 -10.25
C LEU A 54 13.37 -2.56 -8.83
N CYS A 55 13.88 -3.41 -7.94
CA CYS A 55 13.50 -3.46 -6.53
C CYS A 55 13.78 -2.12 -5.82
N TYR A 56 14.96 -1.54 -6.02
CA TYR A 56 15.31 -0.23 -5.46
C TYR A 56 14.47 0.89 -6.10
N ASN A 57 14.41 0.93 -7.43
CA ASN A 57 13.78 2.01 -8.18
C ASN A 57 12.24 2.03 -8.11
N SER A 58 11.62 0.92 -7.69
CA SER A 58 10.17 0.80 -7.52
C SER A 58 9.75 0.83 -6.05
N CYS A 59 10.71 0.92 -5.12
CA CYS A 59 10.42 0.98 -3.70
C CYS A 59 9.84 2.35 -3.34
N PRO A 60 8.63 2.44 -2.76
CA PRO A 60 8.03 3.74 -2.39
C PRO A 60 8.76 4.42 -1.22
N ARG A 61 9.81 3.80 -0.66
CA ARG A 61 10.60 4.28 0.48
C ARG A 61 11.99 4.77 0.08
N THR A 62 12.39 4.63 -1.19
CA THR A 62 13.63 5.17 -1.74
C THR A 62 13.37 6.52 -2.41
N ASP A 63 12.55 6.52 -3.47
CA ASP A 63 12.01 7.69 -4.13
C ASP A 63 10.56 7.40 -4.54
N LEU A 64 9.67 8.33 -4.20
CA LEU A 64 8.28 8.27 -4.61
C LEU A 64 7.95 9.61 -5.24
N PRO A 65 7.73 9.68 -6.57
CA PRO A 65 7.49 10.94 -7.26
C PRO A 65 6.06 11.45 -7.01
N LEU A 66 5.76 11.83 -5.77
CA LEU A 66 4.43 12.23 -5.29
C LEU A 66 3.79 13.26 -6.20
N GLY A 67 4.54 14.30 -6.60
CA GLY A 67 4.00 15.34 -7.50
C GLY A 67 3.53 14.81 -8.85
N LYS A 68 4.17 13.77 -9.41
CA LYS A 68 3.73 13.15 -10.67
C LYS A 68 2.52 12.25 -10.47
N ILE A 69 2.50 11.51 -9.36
CA ILE A 69 1.36 10.67 -8.98
C ILE A 69 0.13 11.55 -8.77
N ASP A 70 0.31 12.66 -8.08
CA ASP A 70 -0.72 13.66 -7.82
C ASP A 70 -1.26 14.29 -9.10
N GLU A 71 -0.37 14.71 -10.01
CA GLU A 71 -0.78 15.25 -11.31
C GLU A 71 -1.51 14.20 -12.16
N MET A 72 -1.08 12.93 -12.11
CA MET A 72 -1.71 11.83 -12.82
C MET A 72 -3.10 11.48 -12.27
N LEU A 73 -3.27 11.50 -10.95
CA LEU A 73 -4.53 11.09 -10.29
C LEU A 73 -5.53 12.25 -10.16
N PHE A 74 -5.05 13.47 -9.94
CA PHE A 74 -5.87 14.64 -9.60
C PHE A 74 -5.74 15.79 -10.59
N GLY A 75 -4.85 15.71 -11.58
CA GLY A 75 -4.67 16.74 -12.62
C GLY A 75 -3.94 18.00 -12.14
N GLN A 76 -3.42 18.01 -10.92
CA GLN A 76 -2.74 19.17 -10.34
C GLN A 76 -1.71 18.75 -9.28
N LYS A 77 -0.80 19.66 -8.93
CA LYS A 77 0.18 19.47 -7.85
C LYS A 77 -0.42 19.78 -6.49
N ARG A 78 0.04 19.04 -5.47
CA ARG A 78 -0.46 19.16 -4.10
C ARG A 78 -0.25 20.57 -3.56
N ALA A 79 -1.36 21.21 -3.18
CA ALA A 79 -1.32 22.52 -2.55
C ALA A 79 -1.11 22.41 -1.03
N ASP A 80 -1.77 21.44 -0.39
CA ASP A 80 -1.66 21.20 1.06
C ASP A 80 -0.79 19.97 1.32
N MET A 81 0.39 20.19 1.91
CA MET A 81 1.32 19.11 2.25
C MET A 81 0.95 18.34 3.52
N ALA A 82 0.14 18.93 4.41
CA ALA A 82 -0.28 18.31 5.66
C ALA A 82 -1.46 17.35 5.45
N LEU A 83 -2.46 17.77 4.67
CA LEU A 83 -3.67 16.97 4.41
C LEU A 83 -3.63 16.23 3.07
N GLY A 84 -2.82 16.68 2.12
CA GLY A 84 -2.82 16.15 0.77
C GLY A 84 -3.97 16.69 -0.08
N PHE A 85 -4.43 15.89 -1.04
CA PHE A 85 -5.59 16.22 -1.85
C PHE A 85 -6.89 15.84 -1.17
N TYR A 86 -7.79 16.80 -1.05
CA TYR A 86 -9.15 16.57 -0.61
C TYR A 86 -10.11 17.40 -1.47
N LYS A 87 -11.33 16.88 -1.64
CA LYS A 87 -12.42 17.63 -2.27
C LYS A 87 -13.18 18.42 -1.22
N ASP A 88 -13.56 17.75 -0.13
CA ASP A 88 -14.33 18.30 0.98
C ASP A 88 -13.85 17.68 2.31
N ILE A 89 -13.93 18.42 3.40
CA ILE A 89 -13.68 17.91 4.76
C ILE A 89 -15.00 17.97 5.51
N ILE A 90 -15.57 16.81 5.83
CA ILE A 90 -16.88 16.67 6.47
C ILE A 90 -16.81 15.78 7.70
N SER A 91 -17.74 16.01 8.64
CA SER A 91 -17.94 15.15 9.80
C SER A 91 -19.25 14.39 9.66
N VAL A 92 -19.20 13.07 9.87
CA VAL A 92 -20.35 12.17 9.69
C VAL A 92 -20.44 11.17 10.83
N LYS A 93 -21.66 10.66 11.08
CA LYS A 93 -21.92 9.57 12.02
C LYS A 93 -22.87 8.57 11.38
N THR A 94 -22.58 7.28 11.56
CA THR A 94 -23.48 6.22 11.12
C THR A 94 -24.67 6.05 12.08
N LYS A 95 -25.83 5.69 11.53
CA LYS A 95 -27.05 5.41 12.31
C LYS A 95 -27.17 3.93 12.72
N LYS A 96 -26.48 3.03 12.01
CA LYS A 96 -26.75 1.58 12.07
C LYS A 96 -25.51 0.70 12.25
N ALA A 97 -24.35 1.14 11.78
CA ALA A 97 -23.12 0.35 11.80
C ALA A 97 -22.25 0.70 13.02
N ASP A 98 -21.36 -0.21 13.40
CA ASP A 98 -20.42 -0.01 14.52
C ASP A 98 -19.36 1.06 14.23
N SER A 99 -19.07 1.32 12.95
CA SER A 99 -18.14 2.36 12.52
C SER A 99 -18.58 3.00 11.21
N VAL A 100 -18.09 4.22 10.95
CA VAL A 100 -18.28 4.90 9.67
C VAL A 100 -17.72 4.06 8.52
N LEU A 101 -16.55 3.42 8.71
CA LEU A 101 -15.94 2.55 7.71
C LEU A 101 -16.87 1.39 7.30
N LEU A 102 -17.43 0.66 8.27
CA LEU A 102 -18.35 -0.45 7.98
C LEU A 102 -19.61 0.04 7.27
N GLY A 103 -20.18 1.17 7.70
CA GLY A 103 -21.36 1.75 7.04
C GLY A 103 -21.09 2.13 5.58
N LEU A 104 -19.88 2.63 5.26
CA LEU A 104 -19.49 2.92 3.88
C LEU A 104 -19.29 1.65 3.05
N ILE A 105 -18.71 0.60 3.64
CA ILE A 105 -18.54 -0.70 2.97
C ILE A 105 -19.90 -1.34 2.67
N GLU A 106 -20.83 -1.34 3.63
CA GLU A 106 -22.20 -1.84 3.45
C GLU A 106 -22.92 -1.08 2.32
N ALA A 107 -22.83 0.25 2.32
CA ALA A 107 -23.38 1.09 1.27
C ALA A 107 -22.79 0.72 -0.10
N ALA A 108 -21.46 0.64 -0.21
CA ALA A 108 -20.77 0.32 -1.46
C ALA A 108 -21.20 -1.04 -2.05
N PHE A 109 -21.39 -2.07 -1.22
CA PHE A 109 -21.92 -3.35 -1.68
C PHE A 109 -23.41 -3.28 -2.06
N SER A 110 -24.25 -2.61 -1.24
CA SER A 110 -25.69 -2.52 -1.49
C SER A 110 -26.02 -1.74 -2.77
N GLU A 111 -25.23 -0.70 -3.06
CA GLU A 111 -25.32 0.12 -4.26
C GLU A 111 -24.55 -0.47 -5.45
N LYS A 112 -23.93 -1.66 -5.28
CA LYS A 112 -23.15 -2.35 -6.31
C LYS A 112 -22.01 -1.51 -6.90
N MET A 113 -21.40 -0.66 -6.07
CA MET A 113 -20.19 0.09 -6.44
C MET A 113 -18.95 -0.80 -6.46
N ILE A 114 -18.97 -1.91 -5.70
CA ILE A 114 -17.91 -2.90 -5.61
C ILE A 114 -18.50 -4.31 -5.59
N ASP A 115 -17.79 -5.26 -6.18
CA ASP A 115 -18.16 -6.69 -6.16
C ASP A 115 -17.37 -7.49 -5.12
N ALA A 116 -16.21 -6.98 -4.72
CA ALA A 116 -15.30 -7.62 -3.78
C ALA A 116 -14.48 -6.59 -3.01
N MET A 117 -13.92 -7.02 -1.88
CA MET A 117 -13.01 -6.23 -1.06
C MET A 117 -11.77 -7.06 -0.72
N VAL A 118 -10.60 -6.42 -0.73
CA VAL A 118 -9.34 -7.01 -0.25
C VAL A 118 -9.28 -6.88 1.26
N LEU A 119 -9.07 -8.00 1.95
CA LEU A 119 -9.00 -8.07 3.41
C LEU A 119 -7.68 -8.73 3.83
N PRO A 120 -7.07 -8.33 4.96
CA PRO A 120 -5.95 -9.06 5.51
C PRO A 120 -6.39 -10.47 5.92
N LYS A 121 -5.48 -11.44 5.89
CA LYS A 121 -5.77 -12.86 6.17
C LYS A 121 -6.52 -13.07 7.50
N ASP A 122 -6.19 -12.26 8.50
CA ASP A 122 -6.76 -12.34 9.86
C ASP A 122 -8.10 -11.59 10.01
N ALA A 123 -8.53 -10.82 9.01
CA ALA A 123 -9.86 -10.19 9.01
C ALA A 123 -11.00 -11.21 8.83
N THR A 124 -10.68 -12.49 8.58
CA THR A 124 -11.64 -13.60 8.62
C THR A 124 -12.35 -13.73 9.97
N LYS A 125 -11.77 -13.21 11.07
CA LYS A 125 -12.44 -13.12 12.38
C LYS A 125 -13.62 -12.12 12.42
N ILE A 126 -13.77 -11.27 11.40
CA ILE A 126 -14.90 -10.34 11.27
C ILE A 126 -16.16 -11.08 10.81
N LYS A 127 -16.04 -12.15 10.00
CA LYS A 127 -17.19 -12.98 9.56
C LYS A 127 -18.01 -13.49 10.75
N GLU A 128 -17.33 -13.95 11.81
CA GLU A 128 -17.99 -14.52 13.00
C GLU A 128 -18.87 -13.52 13.77
N LYS A 129 -18.66 -12.20 13.60
CA LYS A 129 -19.51 -11.17 14.22
C LYS A 129 -20.68 -10.77 13.31
N MET A 130 -20.51 -10.82 11.99
CA MET A 130 -21.57 -10.49 11.04
C MET A 130 -22.63 -11.60 10.95
N ASP A 131 -22.24 -12.86 11.14
CA ASP A 131 -23.19 -13.99 11.15
C ASP A 131 -23.97 -14.16 12.48
N LYS A 132 -23.54 -13.50 13.57
CA LYS A 132 -24.23 -13.54 14.88
C LYS A 132 -25.36 -12.51 15.03
N ASN A 133 -25.52 -11.62 14.06
CA ASN A 133 -26.57 -10.59 14.03
C ASN A 133 -27.65 -10.84 12.95
N LYS A 134 -27.72 -12.07 12.41
CA LYS A 134 -28.87 -12.60 11.66
C LYS A 134 -29.73 -13.46 12.57
#